data_AF-A0A2B6HDI5-F1
#
_entry.id   AF-A0A2B6HDI5-F1
#
_cell.length_a   1.000
_cell.length_b   1.000
_cell.length_c   1.000
_cell.angle_alpha   90.00
_cell.angle_beta   90.00
_cell.angle_gamma   90.00
#
_symmetry.space_group_name_H-M   'P 1'
#
loop_
_entity.id
_entity.type
_entity.pdbx_description
1 polymer ?
#
loop_
_entity_poly.entity_id
_entity_poly.type
_entity_poly.pdbx_seq_one_letter_code
_entity_poly.pdbx_strand_id
1 'polypeptide(L)'
;MQNEGRYETEIVDTKETLPFVLKLIIGTEAKGEYILLNRLCTSTTALVQCIYKVQELKPIRLHYHYESPMNITFIWNKVYEGQKNIKESKYEINEKKQKVLIYEHGKTEFFYPWRCGLYHFEVNIEDRTYYGAFQIVPKNFFDDQFEMIQNYVKSILNELILDRGYYKKTFSALSDIEDSSYLVLLRKLPQKMKKIKQIFKKIESSSKFIHEYKWEEKERKATRKGAIVAERKPYAKYYNRKFIEQKNSKENAFLKFKAMQFYFYLLEAESFLRQTIEILERAKKKKSEEFQAVKTIIQTIERNGSVTDREKQKYKNIHLLKEADLRKSSMKIQEYKILAHFVHESVQYFQTLMHSPFWREVSETGNMYSHNLPIPHQQLLQHLDVLPQYTEQSPSLLFVYKPTFLVYEYYAFFIVISMLEKIGFEARISIREQIQEHFYVDGLQDGTTVVLHRDDIRVHVAFNDLIETHPLIALSKGSNFYNGEDTKKPDIRLDCYVKEEGKYVYQSSIIIEVKYSPMYNIFQHVGNTKATEQMYKYWSIKYVEEQDGKRVYFRRAIYEVICVYPGSHMHSKKIESGCGVFLQLYPYKTKQGEEKLAGKHGMVQIFEKWLKSMKK
;
A
#
# COMPACT_ATOMS: atom_id res chain seq x y z
N MET A 1 11.59 24.28 30.57
CA MET A 1 13.00 24.63 30.83
C MET A 1 13.56 23.60 31.79
N GLN A 2 14.42 22.69 31.30
CA GLN A 2 15.47 21.92 32.03
C GLN A 2 15.90 20.76 31.13
N ASN A 3 16.85 21.01 30.22
CA ASN A 3 17.80 20.05 29.63
C ASN A 3 18.74 20.80 28.64
N GLU A 4 19.19 22.00 29.01
CA GLU A 4 20.12 22.80 28.18
C GLU A 4 21.61 22.49 28.46
N GLY A 5 21.94 21.38 29.13
CA GLY A 5 23.29 21.17 29.66
C GLY A 5 23.91 19.79 29.53
N ARG A 6 23.36 18.86 28.73
CA ARG A 6 24.04 17.58 28.45
C ARG A 6 24.23 17.40 26.95
N TYR A 7 25.47 17.55 26.51
CA TYR A 7 25.93 17.26 25.16
C TYR A 7 26.28 15.78 25.03
N GLU A 8 25.46 14.92 25.61
CA GLU A 8 25.73 13.49 25.72
C GLU A 8 24.57 12.68 25.14
N THR A 9 24.90 11.54 24.55
CA THR A 9 23.94 10.55 24.06
C THR A 9 24.11 9.26 24.84
N GLU A 10 23.05 8.81 25.52
CA GLU A 10 23.00 7.55 26.25
C GLU A 10 22.79 6.38 25.29
N ILE A 11 23.58 5.32 25.46
CA ILE A 11 23.39 4.03 24.80
C ILE A 11 22.57 3.14 25.73
N VAL A 12 21.26 3.04 25.51
CA VAL A 12 20.30 2.54 26.51
C VAL A 12 20.53 1.09 26.94
N ASP A 13 21.13 0.25 26.08
CA ASP A 13 21.37 -1.17 26.35
C ASP A 13 22.71 -1.44 27.04
N THR A 14 23.75 -0.64 26.76
CA THR A 14 25.07 -0.78 27.40
C THR A 14 25.28 0.20 28.56
N LYS A 15 24.43 1.22 28.68
CA LYS A 15 24.56 2.39 29.57
C LYS A 15 25.84 3.21 29.34
N GLU A 16 26.47 3.06 28.18
CA GLU A 16 27.58 3.93 27.74
C GLU A 16 27.05 5.31 27.37
N THR A 17 27.90 6.34 27.48
CA THR A 17 27.58 7.71 27.08
C THR A 17 28.54 8.19 26.00
N LEU A 18 27.99 8.67 24.88
CA LEU A 18 28.77 9.30 23.82
C LEU A 18 28.90 10.81 24.09
N PRO A 19 30.06 11.44 23.82
CA PRO A 19 30.36 12.83 24.18
C PRO A 19 29.79 13.85 23.18
N PHE A 20 28.64 13.51 22.57
CA PHE A 20 27.92 14.38 21.67
C PHE A 20 26.42 14.10 21.71
N VAL A 21 25.63 15.03 21.17
CA VAL A 21 24.21 14.85 20.88
C VAL A 21 23.87 15.43 19.50
N LEU A 22 23.09 14.67 18.74
CA LEU A 22 22.52 15.16 17.48
C LEU A 22 21.20 15.85 17.77
N LYS A 23 21.06 17.10 17.32
CA LYS A 23 19.83 17.89 17.42
C LYS A 23 19.13 17.92 16.07
N LEU A 24 17.95 17.32 16.00
CA LEU A 24 17.07 17.39 14.85
C LEU A 24 16.24 18.68 14.92
N ILE A 25 16.29 19.51 13.88
CA ILE A 25 15.51 20.73 13.74
C ILE A 25 14.42 20.49 12.70
N ILE A 26 13.16 20.61 13.11
CA ILE A 26 11.97 20.35 12.30
C ILE A 26 11.25 21.67 12.01
N GLY A 27 11.20 22.08 10.74
CA GLY A 27 10.63 23.35 10.30
C GLY A 27 11.66 24.41 9.93
N THR A 28 11.23 25.66 9.89
CA THR A 28 12.09 26.83 9.66
C THR A 28 12.83 27.20 10.94
N GLU A 29 14.10 27.59 10.87
CA GLU A 29 14.96 27.79 12.05
C GLU A 29 14.39 28.75 13.11
N ALA A 30 13.66 29.79 12.71
CA ALA A 30 13.07 30.76 13.64
C ALA A 30 11.84 30.26 14.42
N LYS A 31 11.17 29.19 13.96
CA LYS A 31 9.92 28.65 14.53
C LYS A 31 9.91 27.11 14.61
N GLY A 32 11.09 26.49 14.49
CA GLY A 32 11.24 25.06 14.36
C GLY A 32 11.19 24.37 15.72
N GLU A 33 10.54 23.22 15.77
CA GLU A 33 10.65 22.32 16.92
C GLU A 33 12.01 21.64 16.86
N TYR A 34 12.62 21.40 18.03
CA TYR A 34 13.88 20.67 18.10
C TYR A 34 13.75 19.43 18.95
N ILE A 35 14.42 18.37 18.51
CA ILE A 35 14.47 17.09 19.20
C ILE A 35 15.93 16.74 19.41
N LEU A 36 16.31 16.47 20.66
CA LEU A 36 17.62 15.94 21.00
C LEU A 36 17.58 14.42 20.83
N LEU A 37 18.45 13.88 19.97
CA LEU A 37 18.63 12.45 19.77
C LEU A 37 19.59 11.92 20.83
N ASN A 38 19.20 12.03 22.11
CA ASN A 38 20.05 11.76 23.27
C ASN A 38 19.99 10.31 23.77
N ARG A 39 19.32 9.42 23.04
CA ARG A 39 19.21 7.98 23.28
C ARG A 39 19.41 7.20 21.99
N LEU A 40 20.35 6.27 22.01
CA LEU A 40 20.62 5.30 20.94
C LEU A 40 20.76 3.90 21.54
N CYS A 41 20.78 2.87 20.72
CA CYS A 41 21.02 1.50 21.14
C CYS A 41 21.95 0.77 20.18
N THR A 42 22.52 -0.35 20.63
CA THR A 42 23.33 -1.25 19.79
C THR A 42 22.52 -2.48 19.34
N SER A 43 21.48 -2.85 20.08
CA SER A 43 20.57 -3.95 19.78
C SER A 43 19.25 -3.47 19.18
N THR A 44 18.69 -4.25 18.25
CA THR A 44 17.36 -4.04 17.67
C THR A 44 16.23 -4.18 18.69
N THR A 45 16.43 -4.96 19.76
CA THR A 45 15.43 -5.16 20.81
C THR A 45 15.23 -3.93 21.69
N ALA A 46 16.27 -3.11 21.87
CA ALA A 46 16.23 -1.89 22.68
C ALA A 46 15.69 -0.67 21.92
N LEU A 47 15.47 -0.80 20.60
CA LEU A 47 15.13 0.29 19.70
C LEU A 47 13.79 0.97 20.04
N VAL A 48 12.87 0.25 20.68
CA VAL A 48 11.59 0.79 21.20
C VAL A 48 11.79 1.92 22.23
N GLN A 49 12.96 1.99 22.89
CA GLN A 49 13.30 3.04 23.85
C GLN A 49 13.97 4.26 23.18
N CYS A 50 14.26 4.19 21.88
CA CYS A 50 14.99 5.17 21.09
C CYS A 50 14.14 5.70 19.91
N ILE A 51 12.83 5.88 20.14
CA ILE A 51 11.88 6.38 19.13
C ILE A 51 11.62 7.88 19.33
N TYR A 52 11.76 8.64 18.25
CA TYR A 52 11.54 10.09 18.20
C TYR A 52 10.42 10.43 17.23
N LYS A 53 9.46 11.27 17.64
CA LYS A 53 8.34 11.67 16.76
C LYS A 53 8.73 12.83 15.85
N VAL A 54 8.45 12.71 14.55
CA VAL A 54 8.74 13.74 13.55
C VAL A 54 7.50 14.00 12.71
N GLN A 55 7.07 15.25 12.62
CA GLN A 55 5.93 15.61 11.78
C GLN A 55 6.29 15.58 10.28
N GLU A 56 5.42 14.97 9.48
CA GLU A 56 5.59 14.91 8.02
C GLU A 56 5.54 16.29 7.34
N LEU A 57 6.05 16.38 6.11
CA LEU A 57 5.97 17.56 5.23
C LEU A 57 6.63 18.84 5.80
N LYS A 58 7.53 18.70 6.78
CA LYS A 58 8.34 19.80 7.30
C LYS A 58 9.80 19.67 6.85
N PRO A 59 10.52 20.79 6.63
CA PRO A 59 11.97 20.76 6.45
C PRO A 59 12.67 20.13 7.66
N ILE A 60 13.76 19.38 7.42
CA ILE A 60 14.51 18.68 8.45
C ILE A 60 16.00 18.99 8.30
N ARG A 61 16.61 19.45 9.39
CA ARG A 61 18.06 19.67 9.50
C ARG A 61 18.62 18.94 10.71
N LEU A 62 19.85 18.49 10.61
CA LEU A 62 20.61 17.90 11.70
C LEU A 62 21.68 18.88 12.14
N HIS A 63 21.83 19.06 13.45
CA HIS A 63 22.85 19.90 14.05
C HIS A 63 23.62 19.09 15.09
N TYR A 64 24.94 19.12 14.97
CA TYR A 64 25.87 18.39 15.80
C TYR A 64 26.33 19.26 16.96
N HIS A 65 26.06 18.81 18.18
CA HIS A 65 26.59 19.42 19.39
C HIS A 65 27.47 18.41 20.12
N TYR A 66 28.65 18.82 20.56
CA TYR A 66 29.64 17.92 21.13
C TYR A 66 30.43 18.57 22.26
N GLU A 67 30.92 17.73 23.17
CA GLU A 67 31.98 18.10 24.13
C GLU A 67 33.35 17.74 23.54
N SER A 68 33.45 16.54 22.95
CA SER A 68 34.61 16.07 22.19
C SER A 68 34.21 15.77 20.75
N PRO A 69 34.85 16.41 19.74
CA PRO A 69 34.47 16.23 18.36
C PRO A 69 34.78 14.81 17.88
N MET A 70 33.80 14.20 17.19
CA MET A 70 33.91 12.89 16.55
C MET A 70 33.40 12.99 15.11
N ASN A 71 33.94 12.14 14.23
CA ASN A 71 33.43 12.00 12.87
C ASN A 71 32.24 11.03 12.89
N ILE A 72 31.08 11.52 12.47
CA ILE A 72 29.83 10.76 12.51
C ILE A 72 29.27 10.65 11.10
N THR A 73 28.85 9.45 10.73
CA THR A 73 28.00 9.25 9.56
C THR A 73 26.58 8.93 10.01
N PHE A 74 25.65 9.85 9.74
CA PHE A 74 24.23 9.64 9.98
C PHE A 74 23.58 9.04 8.73
N ILE A 75 22.91 7.91 8.87
CA ILE A 75 22.22 7.22 7.77
C ILE A 75 20.74 7.18 8.09
N TRP A 76 19.91 7.67 7.17
CA TRP A 76 18.46 7.59 7.32
C TRP A 76 17.79 7.21 6.00
N ASN A 77 17.03 6.12 6.06
CA ASN A 77 16.41 5.55 4.87
C ASN A 77 15.19 6.36 4.43
N LYS A 78 15.09 6.57 3.12
CA LYS A 78 13.92 7.14 2.46
C LYS A 78 12.96 6.03 2.03
N VAL A 79 11.82 6.43 1.48
CA VAL A 79 10.96 5.52 0.74
C VAL A 79 11.54 5.31 -0.66
N TYR A 80 11.65 4.06 -1.07
CA TYR A 80 12.22 3.63 -2.34
C TYR A 80 11.13 3.12 -3.28
N GLU A 81 11.31 3.27 -4.59
CA GLU A 81 10.36 2.84 -5.64
C GLU A 81 10.88 1.61 -6.40
N GLY A 82 10.19 0.47 -6.29
CA GLY A 82 10.62 -0.80 -6.92
C GLY A 82 12.05 -1.29 -6.55
N GLN A 83 12.48 -2.48 -6.97
CA GLN A 83 13.77 -3.04 -6.52
C GLN A 83 15.04 -2.44 -7.17
N LYS A 84 14.97 -1.29 -7.86
CA LYS A 84 16.13 -0.73 -8.58
C LYS A 84 16.89 0.30 -7.73
N ASN A 85 18.20 0.07 -7.55
CA ASN A 85 19.19 1.00 -6.99
C ASN A 85 18.84 1.61 -5.62
N ILE A 86 18.82 0.77 -4.58
CA ILE A 86 18.77 1.23 -3.19
C ILE A 86 20.06 2.01 -2.88
N LYS A 87 19.98 3.34 -2.88
CA LYS A 87 21.04 4.21 -2.36
C LYS A 87 20.60 4.78 -1.03
N GLU A 88 21.35 4.49 0.01
CA GLU A 88 21.11 5.02 1.35
C GLU A 88 21.55 6.49 1.41
N SER A 89 20.76 7.32 2.07
CA SER A 89 21.13 8.72 2.30
C SER A 89 22.08 8.78 3.49
N LYS A 90 23.35 9.08 3.20
CA LYS A 90 24.43 9.20 4.18
C LYS A 90 24.81 10.66 4.36
N TYR A 91 24.90 11.09 5.61
CA TYR A 91 25.19 12.47 5.98
C TYR A 91 26.41 12.47 6.89
N GLU A 92 27.55 12.88 6.36
CA GLU A 92 28.78 13.06 7.12
C GLU A 92 28.74 14.37 7.92
N ILE A 93 29.11 14.26 9.19
CA ILE A 93 29.01 15.30 10.21
C ILE A 93 30.31 15.28 11.01
N ASN A 94 30.91 16.47 11.18
CA ASN A 94 32.15 16.65 11.93
C ASN A 94 32.26 18.11 12.41
N GLU A 95 33.39 18.46 13.03
CA GLU A 95 33.66 19.82 13.50
C GLU A 95 33.53 20.90 12.41
N LYS A 96 33.94 20.61 11.17
CA LYS A 96 33.84 21.57 10.04
C LYS A 96 32.44 21.64 9.45
N LYS A 97 31.64 20.58 9.63
CA LYS A 97 30.30 20.42 9.07
C LYS A 97 29.32 19.99 10.16
N GLN A 98 29.06 20.91 11.08
CA GLN A 98 28.19 20.67 12.22
C GLN A 98 26.70 20.62 11.84
N LYS A 99 26.32 21.25 10.71
CA LYS A 99 24.92 21.36 10.29
C LYS A 99 24.70 20.78 8.91
N VAL A 100 23.70 19.92 8.78
CA VAL A 100 23.38 19.22 7.54
C VAL A 100 21.90 19.32 7.23
N LEU A 101 21.57 19.67 5.98
CA LEU A 101 20.21 19.65 5.48
C LEU A 101 19.83 18.22 5.08
N ILE A 102 18.85 17.64 5.76
CA ILE A 102 18.33 16.31 5.42
C ILE A 102 17.26 16.45 4.33
N TYR A 103 16.31 17.36 4.53
CA TYR A 103 15.19 17.57 3.61
C TYR A 103 14.70 19.02 3.62
N GLU A 104 14.47 19.59 2.44
CA GLU A 104 13.68 20.80 2.24
C GLU A 104 13.07 20.80 0.84
N HIS A 105 11.75 20.99 0.78
CA HIS A 105 11.00 20.99 -0.47
C HIS A 105 11.59 22.00 -1.46
N GLY A 106 11.89 21.53 -2.67
CA GLY A 106 12.47 22.35 -3.75
C GLY A 106 13.98 22.59 -3.65
N LYS A 107 14.63 22.33 -2.51
CA LYS A 107 16.10 22.42 -2.37
C LYS A 107 16.79 21.06 -2.45
N THR A 108 16.22 20.03 -1.82
CA THR A 108 16.78 18.67 -1.84
C THR A 108 16.08 17.81 -2.87
N GLU A 109 14.79 17.57 -2.66
CA GLU A 109 13.92 16.78 -3.53
C GLU A 109 12.58 17.51 -3.67
N PHE A 110 11.93 17.35 -4.81
CA PHE A 110 10.60 17.92 -5.05
C PHE A 110 9.53 17.27 -4.16
N PHE A 111 9.69 16.00 -3.77
CA PHE A 111 8.68 15.28 -2.99
C PHE A 111 9.18 14.96 -1.59
N TYR A 112 8.29 15.01 -0.60
CA TYR A 112 8.60 14.58 0.75
C TYR A 112 8.81 13.06 0.76
N PRO A 113 9.97 12.57 1.23
CA PRO A 113 10.37 11.19 0.97
C PRO A 113 9.87 10.18 1.99
N TRP A 114 9.22 10.60 3.09
CA TRP A 114 8.73 9.70 4.13
C TRP A 114 7.19 9.65 4.17
N ARG A 115 6.64 8.51 4.58
CA ARG A 115 5.21 8.32 4.86
C ARG A 115 5.04 8.19 6.37
N CYS A 116 3.83 8.33 6.91
CA CYS A 116 3.61 8.07 8.33
C CYS A 116 3.98 6.62 8.70
N GLY A 117 4.62 6.42 9.86
CA GLY A 117 5.11 5.12 10.34
C GLY A 117 6.55 5.16 10.89
N LEU A 118 7.07 4.01 11.30
CA LEU A 118 8.40 3.89 11.90
C LEU A 118 9.53 3.69 10.86
N TYR A 119 10.62 4.43 11.02
CA TYR A 119 11.83 4.34 10.21
C TYR A 119 13.05 4.34 11.12
N HIS A 120 13.89 3.30 11.05
CA HIS A 120 15.17 3.37 11.76
C HIS A 120 16.14 4.34 11.07
N PHE A 121 17.06 4.87 11.86
CA PHE A 121 18.26 5.55 11.39
C PHE A 121 19.47 4.91 12.07
N GLU A 122 20.64 5.10 11.46
CA GLU A 122 21.92 4.59 11.94
C GLU A 122 22.88 5.76 12.19
N VAL A 123 23.69 5.63 13.23
CA VAL A 123 24.77 6.55 13.58
C VAL A 123 26.05 5.72 13.61
N ASN A 124 26.88 5.88 12.58
CA ASN A 124 28.14 5.18 12.47
C ASN A 124 29.28 6.05 12.99
N ILE A 125 30.08 5.49 13.89
CA ILE A 125 31.26 6.10 14.49
C ILE A 125 32.36 5.06 14.42
N GLU A 126 33.41 5.35 13.63
CA GLU A 126 34.50 4.40 13.37
C GLU A 126 33.92 3.04 12.92
N ASP A 127 34.13 1.96 13.68
CA ASP A 127 33.64 0.61 13.41
C ASP A 127 32.37 0.22 14.18
N ARG A 128 31.75 1.17 14.90
CA ARG A 128 30.52 0.93 15.68
C ARG A 128 29.31 1.58 15.04
N THR A 129 28.20 0.85 15.01
CA THR A 129 26.89 1.35 14.56
C THR A 129 25.93 1.41 15.73
N TYR A 130 25.30 2.57 15.90
CA TYR A 130 24.23 2.80 16.86
C TYR A 130 22.93 3.07 16.12
N TYR A 131 21.81 2.69 16.74
CA TYR A 131 20.48 2.75 16.13
C TYR A 131 19.54 3.66 16.92
N GLY A 132 18.61 4.25 16.18
CA GLY A 132 17.38 4.85 16.71
C GLY A 132 16.27 4.78 15.67
N ALA A 133 15.08 5.29 15.99
CA ALA A 133 14.01 5.40 15.00
C ALA A 133 13.26 6.72 15.05
N PHE A 134 12.74 7.11 13.90
CA PHE A 134 11.74 8.15 13.77
C PHE A 134 10.36 7.55 13.55
N GLN A 135 9.40 7.98 14.36
CA GLN A 135 7.99 7.82 14.08
C GLN A 135 7.51 9.05 13.30
N ILE A 136 7.26 8.87 12.01
CA ILE A 136 6.67 9.92 11.19
C ILE A 136 5.18 10.00 11.51
N VAL A 137 4.74 11.17 11.97
CA VAL A 137 3.36 11.44 12.40
C VAL A 137 2.66 12.45 11.47
N PRO A 138 1.32 12.39 11.35
CA PRO A 138 0.58 13.30 10.49
C PRO A 138 0.72 14.75 10.96
N LYS A 139 0.76 15.66 9.98
CA LYS A 139 0.87 17.11 10.23
C LYS A 139 -0.46 17.74 10.69
N ASN A 140 -1.59 17.29 10.15
CA ASN A 140 -2.90 17.95 10.34
C ASN A 140 -3.93 17.08 11.09
N PHE A 141 -3.51 15.94 11.65
CA PHE A 141 -4.34 15.10 12.52
C PHE A 141 -3.60 14.86 13.84
N PHE A 142 -4.35 14.59 14.90
CA PHE A 142 -3.79 13.93 16.08
C PHE A 142 -3.54 12.44 15.78
N ASP A 143 -2.60 11.82 16.51
CA ASP A 143 -2.18 10.44 16.27
C ASP A 143 -3.35 9.45 16.32
N ASP A 144 -4.24 9.61 17.31
CA ASP A 144 -5.44 8.80 17.49
C ASP A 144 -6.45 8.97 16.34
N GLN A 145 -6.62 10.18 15.83
CA GLN A 145 -7.51 10.46 14.70
C GLN A 145 -7.02 9.77 13.43
N PHE A 146 -5.72 9.82 13.16
CA PHE A 146 -5.17 9.18 11.99
C PHE A 146 -5.26 7.66 12.10
N GLU A 147 -4.97 7.09 13.27
CA GLU A 147 -5.17 5.66 13.53
C GLU A 147 -6.63 5.22 13.27
N MET A 148 -7.61 5.99 13.75
CA MET A 148 -9.04 5.74 13.46
C MET A 148 -9.34 5.79 11.96
N ILE A 149 -8.78 6.77 11.25
CA ILE A 149 -8.90 6.88 9.78
C ILE A 149 -8.34 5.63 9.10
N GLN A 150 -7.12 5.23 9.49
CA GLN A 150 -6.45 4.05 8.94
C GLN A 150 -7.27 2.78 9.19
N ASN A 151 -7.75 2.59 10.43
CA ASN A 151 -8.53 1.42 10.82
C ASN A 151 -9.88 1.37 10.09
N TYR A 152 -10.55 2.51 9.90
CA TYR A 152 -11.79 2.58 9.13
C TYR A 152 -11.57 2.15 7.67
N VAL A 153 -10.55 2.70 7.00
CA VAL A 153 -10.20 2.31 5.62
C VAL A 153 -9.85 0.82 5.55
N LYS A 154 -9.05 0.32 6.50
CA LYS A 154 -8.66 -1.10 6.58
C LYS A 154 -9.87 -2.03 6.75
N SER A 155 -10.87 -1.61 7.54
CA SER A 155 -12.08 -2.42 7.79
C SER A 155 -12.90 -2.67 6.51
N ILE A 156 -12.85 -1.75 5.56
CA ILE A 156 -13.52 -1.89 4.26
C ILE A 156 -12.65 -2.75 3.33
N LEU A 157 -11.40 -2.32 3.11
CA LEU A 157 -10.42 -3.03 2.29
C LEU A 157 -8.99 -2.74 2.78
N ASN A 158 -8.42 -3.69 3.53
CA ASN A 158 -7.10 -3.58 4.18
C ASN A 158 -6.00 -3.18 3.20
N GLU A 159 -6.08 -3.68 1.97
CA GLU A 159 -5.08 -3.49 0.94
C GLU A 159 -5.00 -2.06 0.39
N LEU A 160 -6.02 -1.21 0.62
CA LEU A 160 -6.04 0.17 0.14
C LEU A 160 -5.01 1.06 0.80
N ILE A 161 -4.64 0.78 2.05
CA ILE A 161 -3.77 1.67 2.81
C ILE A 161 -2.29 1.46 2.46
N LEU A 162 -1.96 0.33 1.84
CA LEU A 162 -0.59 -0.05 1.50
C LEU A 162 -0.18 0.48 0.12
N ASP A 163 1.04 0.95 0.03
CA ASP A 163 1.65 1.40 -1.21
C ASP A 163 2.59 0.32 -1.76
N ARG A 164 2.07 -0.53 -2.65
CA ARG A 164 2.78 -1.74 -3.12
C ARG A 164 3.89 -1.44 -4.14
N GLY A 165 3.94 -0.21 -4.67
CA GLY A 165 5.07 0.30 -5.46
C GLY A 165 6.28 0.73 -4.62
N TYR A 166 6.09 0.99 -3.33
CA TYR A 166 7.07 1.66 -2.48
C TYR A 166 7.43 0.88 -1.22
N TYR A 167 8.66 1.05 -0.75
CA TYR A 167 9.15 0.34 0.44
C TYR A 167 10.10 1.19 1.27
N LYS A 168 10.22 0.80 2.54
CA LYS A 168 11.22 1.29 3.49
C LYS A 168 12.15 0.14 3.86
N LYS A 169 13.44 0.44 4.04
CA LYS A 169 14.39 -0.51 4.64
C LYS A 169 14.34 -0.30 6.16
N THR A 170 13.83 -1.27 6.91
CA THR A 170 13.78 -1.20 8.37
C THR A 170 13.75 -2.56 9.05
N PHE A 171 14.00 -2.59 10.36
CA PHE A 171 13.90 -3.82 11.14
C PHE A 171 12.46 -4.33 11.18
N SER A 172 12.26 -5.63 10.97
CA SER A 172 10.93 -6.25 10.97
C SER A 172 10.20 -6.05 12.30
N ALA A 173 10.93 -5.96 13.43
CA ALA A 173 10.38 -5.64 14.75
C ALA A 173 9.71 -4.25 14.83
N LEU A 174 10.02 -3.34 13.90
CA LEU A 174 9.42 -2.00 13.77
C LEU A 174 8.36 -1.97 12.65
N SER A 175 7.88 -3.12 12.21
CA SER A 175 6.81 -3.19 11.23
C SER A 175 5.48 -2.85 11.88
N ASP A 176 5.00 -1.63 11.63
CA ASP A 176 3.62 -1.21 11.96
C ASP A 176 2.57 -1.80 11.01
N ILE A 177 3.02 -2.64 10.07
CA ILE A 177 2.21 -3.23 9.00
C ILE A 177 2.26 -4.75 9.18
N GLU A 178 1.11 -5.34 9.50
CA GLU A 178 0.86 -6.77 9.31
C GLU A 178 0.50 -6.98 7.84
N ASP A 179 1.48 -7.32 7.00
CA ASP A 179 1.22 -7.65 5.60
C ASP A 179 1.42 -9.14 5.34
N SER A 180 0.31 -9.85 5.17
CA SER A 180 0.26 -11.23 4.66
C SER A 180 0.17 -11.29 3.14
N SER A 181 0.39 -10.18 2.41
CA SER A 181 0.21 -10.17 0.97
C SER A 181 1.21 -11.09 0.27
N TYR A 182 0.69 -11.83 -0.72
CA TYR A 182 1.50 -12.64 -1.64
C TYR A 182 2.71 -11.86 -2.17
N LEU A 183 2.58 -10.55 -2.42
CA LEU A 183 3.61 -9.71 -3.02
C LEU A 183 4.90 -9.61 -2.19
N VAL A 184 4.85 -9.67 -0.85
CA VAL A 184 6.06 -9.69 -0.01
C VAL A 184 6.88 -10.95 -0.30
N LEU A 185 6.22 -12.11 -0.28
CA LEU A 185 6.87 -13.39 -0.55
C LEU A 185 7.35 -13.45 -2.00
N LEU A 186 6.48 -13.11 -2.96
CA LEU A 186 6.72 -13.21 -4.39
C LEU A 186 7.99 -12.46 -4.83
N ARG A 187 8.23 -11.27 -4.26
CA ARG A 187 9.43 -10.48 -4.56
C ARG A 187 10.71 -11.03 -3.92
N LYS A 188 10.61 -11.76 -2.79
CA LYS A 188 11.73 -12.48 -2.16
C LYS A 188 11.92 -13.89 -2.72
N LEU A 189 10.93 -14.41 -3.45
CA LEU A 189 10.88 -15.79 -3.94
C LEU A 189 12.10 -16.17 -4.77
N PRO A 190 12.61 -15.36 -5.72
CA PRO A 190 13.78 -15.75 -6.51
C PRO A 190 15.02 -16.05 -5.66
N GLN A 191 15.27 -15.22 -4.63
CA GLN A 191 16.40 -15.39 -3.71
C GLN A 191 16.18 -16.57 -2.76
N LYS A 192 14.96 -16.70 -2.20
CA LYS A 192 14.58 -17.83 -1.33
C LYS A 192 14.72 -19.16 -2.08
N MET A 193 14.23 -19.25 -3.32
CA MET A 193 14.21 -20.49 -4.10
C MET A 193 15.61 -21.06 -4.37
N LYS A 194 16.63 -20.21 -4.53
CA LYS A 194 18.02 -20.67 -4.67
C LYS A 194 18.47 -21.45 -3.42
N LYS A 195 18.20 -20.91 -2.23
CA LYS A 195 18.54 -21.56 -0.95
C LYS A 195 17.71 -22.82 -0.72
N ILE A 196 16.40 -22.75 -0.97
CA ILE A 196 15.47 -23.89 -0.85
C ILE A 196 15.98 -25.08 -1.69
N LYS A 197 16.27 -24.86 -2.98
CA LYS A 197 16.78 -25.90 -3.89
C LYS A 197 18.08 -26.54 -3.39
N GLN A 198 19.00 -25.74 -2.84
CA GLN A 198 20.27 -26.23 -2.29
C GLN A 198 20.06 -27.09 -1.05
N ILE A 199 19.19 -26.67 -0.13
CA ILE A 199 18.96 -27.38 1.12
C ILE A 199 18.20 -28.69 0.87
N PHE A 200 17.21 -28.71 -0.04
CA PHE A 200 16.55 -29.96 -0.45
C PHE A 200 17.55 -31.00 -0.97
N LYS A 201 18.47 -30.61 -1.86
CA LYS A 201 19.54 -31.49 -2.35
C LYS A 201 20.43 -32.01 -1.23
N LYS A 202 20.78 -31.14 -0.26
CA LYS A 202 21.58 -31.54 0.90
C LYS A 202 20.86 -32.59 1.74
N ILE A 203 19.55 -32.44 1.95
CA ILE A 203 18.73 -33.41 2.68
C ILE A 203 18.66 -34.74 1.92
N GLU A 204 18.40 -34.71 0.61
CA GLU A 204 18.39 -35.90 -0.25
C GLU A 204 19.73 -36.65 -0.22
N SER A 205 20.86 -35.93 -0.15
CA SER A 205 22.19 -36.54 -0.04
C SER A 205 22.55 -37.05 1.36
N SER A 206 21.78 -36.67 2.40
CA SER A 206 22.05 -37.02 3.80
C SER A 206 21.43 -38.36 4.22
N SER A 207 21.41 -39.31 3.28
CA SER A 207 20.85 -40.64 3.37
C SER A 207 21.31 -41.39 4.64
N LYS A 208 20.39 -41.59 5.59
CA LYS A 208 20.59 -42.53 6.71
C LYS A 208 20.26 -43.92 6.22
N PHE A 209 21.13 -44.90 6.45
CA PHE A 209 20.85 -46.29 6.09
C PHE A 209 20.39 -47.08 7.31
N ILE A 210 19.31 -47.85 7.14
CA ILE A 210 18.79 -48.75 8.17
C ILE A 210 18.79 -50.19 7.69
N HIS A 211 18.75 -51.10 8.64
CA HIS A 211 18.61 -52.52 8.38
C HIS A 211 17.13 -52.90 8.34
N GLU A 212 16.65 -53.34 7.19
CA GLU A 212 15.33 -53.95 7.04
C GLU A 212 15.50 -55.43 6.69
N TYR A 213 14.61 -56.28 7.19
CA TYR A 213 14.63 -57.70 6.89
C TYR A 213 13.49 -58.07 5.95
N LYS A 214 13.80 -58.72 4.82
CA LYS A 214 12.82 -59.17 3.81
C LYS A 214 13.00 -60.64 3.47
N TRP A 215 11.89 -61.30 3.16
CA TRP A 215 11.88 -62.67 2.67
C TRP A 215 12.31 -62.71 1.20
N GLU A 216 13.34 -63.48 0.87
CA GLU A 216 13.85 -63.68 -0.50
C GLU A 216 14.10 -65.15 -0.77
N GLU A 217 14.05 -65.59 -2.03
CA GLU A 217 14.28 -66.99 -2.40
C GLU A 217 15.75 -67.43 -2.27
N LYS A 218 16.69 -66.49 -2.39
CA LYS A 218 18.13 -66.76 -2.29
C LYS A 218 18.68 -66.34 -0.92
N GLU A 219 19.38 -67.24 -0.25
CA GLU A 219 20.03 -66.95 1.04
C GLU A 219 21.18 -65.95 0.89
N ARG A 220 21.26 -64.98 1.82
CA ARG A 220 22.41 -64.08 2.00
C ARG A 220 23.09 -64.35 3.34
N LYS A 221 24.14 -63.59 3.68
CA LYS A 221 24.87 -63.73 4.96
C LYS A 221 23.89 -63.82 6.15
N ALA A 222 23.86 -65.00 6.79
CA ALA A 222 22.96 -65.29 7.89
C ALA A 222 23.21 -64.35 9.08
N THR A 223 22.14 -63.95 9.75
CA THR A 223 22.19 -63.14 10.98
C THR A 223 21.36 -63.81 12.05
N ARG A 224 21.69 -63.60 13.34
CA ARG A 224 20.97 -64.21 14.47
C ARG A 224 19.46 -64.04 14.40
N LYS A 225 18.99 -62.83 14.02
CA LYS A 225 17.55 -62.55 13.82
C LYS A 225 16.97 -63.28 12.61
N GLY A 226 17.73 -63.40 11.52
CA GLY A 226 17.32 -64.15 10.32
C GLY A 226 17.12 -65.64 10.60
N ALA A 227 18.07 -66.25 11.34
CA ALA A 227 18.02 -67.66 11.71
C ALA A 227 16.81 -67.98 12.61
N ILE A 228 16.60 -67.20 13.68
CA ILE A 228 15.47 -67.39 14.62
C ILE A 228 14.11 -67.26 13.93
N VAL A 229 13.98 -66.36 12.95
CA VAL A 229 12.71 -66.13 12.24
C VAL A 229 12.50 -67.15 11.13
N ALA A 230 13.56 -67.64 10.48
CA ALA A 230 13.48 -68.71 9.49
C ALA A 230 13.02 -70.05 10.10
N GLU A 231 13.44 -70.36 11.34
CA GLU A 231 12.94 -71.54 12.08
C GLU A 231 11.42 -71.52 12.30
N ARG A 232 10.80 -70.33 12.33
CA ARG A 232 9.36 -70.17 12.56
C ARG A 232 8.48 -70.26 11.30
N LYS A 233 9.07 -70.23 10.09
CA LYS A 233 8.35 -70.37 8.80
C LYS A 233 9.20 -71.13 7.78
N PRO A 234 8.97 -72.44 7.56
CA PRO A 234 9.89 -73.31 6.85
C PRO A 234 9.67 -73.40 5.32
N TYR A 235 9.19 -72.35 4.65
CA TYR A 235 8.87 -72.43 3.21
C TYR A 235 9.72 -71.51 2.36
N ALA A 236 10.66 -72.13 1.62
CA ALA A 236 11.34 -71.70 0.38
C ALA A 236 11.92 -70.26 0.28
N LYS A 237 11.90 -69.47 1.37
CA LYS A 237 12.41 -68.10 1.42
C LYS A 237 13.22 -67.89 2.69
N TYR A 238 14.28 -67.11 2.58
CA TYR A 238 15.21 -66.74 3.63
C TYR A 238 14.94 -65.30 4.10
N TYR A 239 14.97 -65.07 5.41
CA TYR A 239 14.74 -63.74 6.00
C TYR A 239 16.05 -62.94 6.04
N ASN A 240 16.35 -62.28 4.93
CA ASN A 240 17.63 -61.61 4.70
C ASN A 240 17.64 -60.18 5.20
N ARG A 241 18.77 -59.77 5.80
CA ARG A 241 19.04 -58.38 6.16
C ARG A 241 19.45 -57.58 4.92
N LYS A 242 18.73 -56.51 4.61
CA LYS A 242 19.08 -55.50 3.60
C LYS A 242 19.42 -54.17 4.26
N PHE A 243 20.46 -53.53 3.74
CA PHE A 243 20.67 -52.11 3.94
C PHE A 243 19.76 -51.37 2.98
N ILE A 244 18.80 -50.64 3.53
CA ILE A 244 17.95 -49.74 2.76
C ILE A 244 18.18 -48.32 3.24
N GLU A 245 18.05 -47.38 2.32
CA GLU A 245 18.03 -45.97 2.64
C GLU A 245 16.72 -45.63 3.39
N GLN A 246 16.84 -45.08 4.60
CA GLN A 246 15.71 -44.58 5.37
C GLN A 246 15.32 -43.19 4.86
N LYS A 247 14.50 -43.17 3.81
CA LYS A 247 13.94 -41.93 3.27
C LYS A 247 12.77 -41.42 4.10
N ASN A 248 11.86 -42.30 4.50
CA ASN A 248 10.66 -41.96 5.28
C ASN A 248 10.97 -41.89 6.79
N SER A 249 11.53 -40.76 7.23
CA SER A 249 11.68 -40.42 8.65
C SER A 249 10.60 -39.44 9.11
N LYS A 250 10.39 -39.29 10.42
CA LYS A 250 9.42 -38.32 10.96
C LYS A 250 9.80 -36.88 10.56
N GLU A 251 11.09 -36.57 10.55
CA GLU A 251 11.65 -35.29 10.15
C GLU A 251 11.35 -34.99 8.67
N ASN A 252 11.58 -35.98 7.79
CA ASN A 252 11.32 -35.85 6.36
C ASN A 252 9.81 -35.77 6.08
N ALA A 253 9.00 -36.51 6.82
CA ALA A 253 7.54 -36.49 6.68
C ALA A 253 6.92 -35.14 7.09
N PHE A 254 7.43 -34.55 8.18
CA PHE A 254 7.06 -33.19 8.58
C PHE A 254 7.53 -32.14 7.58
N LEU A 255 8.74 -32.30 7.05
CA LEU A 255 9.27 -31.39 6.04
C LEU A 255 8.47 -31.45 4.73
N LYS A 256 8.08 -32.65 4.29
CA LYS A 256 7.21 -32.84 3.12
C LYS A 256 5.86 -32.16 3.33
N PHE A 257 5.25 -32.32 4.50
CA PHE A 257 4.01 -31.62 4.87
C PHE A 257 4.17 -30.09 4.76
N LYS A 258 5.25 -29.52 5.30
CA LYS A 258 5.53 -28.08 5.20
C LYS A 258 5.81 -27.60 3.78
N ALA A 259 6.52 -28.41 2.98
CA ALA A 259 6.74 -28.15 1.57
C ALA A 259 5.43 -28.15 0.76
N MET A 260 4.50 -29.06 1.10
CA MET A 260 3.17 -29.11 0.49
C MET A 260 2.33 -27.88 0.85
N GLN A 261 2.37 -27.43 2.12
CA GLN A 261 1.72 -26.16 2.51
C GLN A 261 2.26 -24.98 1.70
N PHE A 262 3.57 -24.89 1.55
CA PHE A 262 4.20 -23.85 0.73
C PHE A 262 3.83 -23.97 -0.76
N TYR A 263 3.74 -25.19 -1.29
CA TYR A 263 3.30 -25.45 -2.65
C TYR A 263 1.86 -25.00 -2.90
N PHE A 264 0.92 -25.31 -2.01
CA PHE A 264 -0.46 -24.83 -2.12
C PHE A 264 -0.54 -23.30 -2.08
N TYR A 265 0.26 -22.66 -1.22
CA TYR A 265 0.37 -21.19 -1.20
C TYR A 265 0.90 -20.62 -2.53
N LEU A 266 1.87 -21.29 -3.18
CA LEU A 266 2.35 -20.87 -4.50
C LEU A 266 1.27 -21.01 -5.59
N LEU A 267 0.41 -22.03 -5.52
CA LEU A 267 -0.73 -22.19 -6.44
C LEU A 267 -1.76 -21.07 -6.26
N GLU A 268 -2.07 -20.70 -5.02
CA GLU A 268 -2.94 -19.55 -4.72
C GLU A 268 -2.34 -18.24 -5.25
N ALA A 269 -1.03 -18.04 -5.04
CA ALA A 269 -0.30 -16.88 -5.55
C ALA A 269 -0.28 -16.82 -7.09
N GLU A 270 -0.12 -17.96 -7.76
CA GLU A 270 -0.16 -18.07 -9.22
C GLU A 270 -1.54 -17.67 -9.77
N SER A 271 -2.61 -18.18 -9.15
CA SER A 271 -3.98 -17.82 -9.51
C SER A 271 -4.24 -16.32 -9.33
N PHE A 272 -3.82 -15.76 -8.20
CA PHE A 272 -3.92 -14.32 -7.91
C PHE A 272 -3.20 -13.47 -8.96
N LEU A 273 -1.97 -13.84 -9.35
CA LEU A 273 -1.20 -13.10 -10.36
C LEU A 273 -1.86 -13.18 -11.74
N ARG A 274 -2.38 -14.35 -12.14
CA ARG A 274 -3.08 -14.52 -13.42
C ARG A 274 -4.32 -13.62 -13.50
N GLN A 275 -5.17 -13.67 -12.48
CA GLN A 275 -6.37 -12.82 -12.42
C GLN A 275 -6.00 -11.34 -12.45
N THR A 276 -4.97 -10.94 -11.70
CA THR A 276 -4.50 -9.54 -11.67
C THR A 276 -4.00 -9.08 -13.05
N ILE A 277 -3.21 -9.90 -13.74
CA ILE A 277 -2.70 -9.58 -15.09
C ILE A 277 -3.85 -9.40 -16.08
N GLU A 278 -4.82 -10.32 -16.10
CA GLU A 278 -5.98 -10.23 -16.99
C GLU A 278 -6.74 -8.91 -16.80
N ILE A 279 -6.97 -8.51 -15.56
CA ILE A 279 -7.71 -7.29 -15.28
C ILE A 279 -6.91 -6.06 -15.72
N LEU A 280 -5.60 -6.02 -15.42
CA LEU A 280 -4.73 -4.93 -15.86
C LEU A 280 -4.67 -4.82 -17.40
N GLU A 281 -4.69 -5.94 -18.12
CA GLU A 281 -4.75 -5.95 -19.58
C GLU A 281 -6.08 -5.41 -20.12
N ARG A 282 -7.22 -5.77 -19.51
CA ARG A 282 -8.53 -5.20 -19.86
C ARG A 282 -8.57 -3.69 -19.63
N ALA A 283 -8.07 -3.22 -18.48
CA ALA A 283 -7.97 -1.80 -18.18
C ALA A 283 -7.04 -1.05 -19.16
N LYS A 284 -5.91 -1.65 -19.52
CA LYS A 284 -5.00 -1.10 -20.54
C LYS A 284 -5.67 -1.01 -21.92
N LYS A 285 -6.48 -2.00 -22.31
CA LYS A 285 -7.22 -1.99 -23.57
C LYS A 285 -8.18 -0.80 -23.63
N LYS A 286 -8.97 -0.57 -22.56
CA LYS A 286 -9.85 0.61 -22.46
C LYS A 286 -9.08 1.92 -22.60
N LYS A 287 -7.94 2.07 -21.88
CA LYS A 287 -7.06 3.25 -22.02
C LYS A 287 -6.50 3.40 -23.44
N SER A 288 -6.25 2.30 -24.15
CA SER A 288 -5.74 2.32 -25.52
C SER A 288 -6.81 2.77 -26.51
N GLU A 289 -8.07 2.35 -26.33
CA GLU A 289 -9.20 2.83 -27.13
C GLU A 289 -9.41 4.34 -26.94
N GLU A 290 -9.32 4.83 -25.70
CA GLU A 290 -9.35 6.27 -25.41
C GLU A 290 -8.22 7.04 -26.10
N PHE A 291 -7.00 6.49 -26.07
CA PHE A 291 -5.85 7.10 -26.73
C PHE A 291 -6.07 7.22 -28.25
N GLN A 292 -6.64 6.19 -28.90
CA GLN A 292 -6.98 6.26 -30.32
C GLN A 292 -8.07 7.30 -30.60
N ALA A 293 -9.11 7.37 -29.77
CA ALA A 293 -10.17 8.37 -29.94
C ALA A 293 -9.61 9.81 -29.88
N VAL A 294 -8.73 10.10 -28.92
CA VAL A 294 -8.05 11.41 -28.82
C VAL A 294 -7.18 11.66 -30.05
N LYS A 295 -6.46 10.64 -30.54
CA LYS A 295 -5.63 10.76 -31.75
C LYS A 295 -6.47 11.11 -32.99
N THR A 296 -7.63 10.49 -33.17
CA THR A 296 -8.55 10.82 -34.26
C THR A 296 -9.04 12.26 -34.16
N ILE A 297 -9.39 12.72 -32.95
CA ILE A 297 -9.83 14.10 -32.72
C ILE A 297 -8.73 15.11 -33.07
N ILE A 298 -7.47 14.83 -32.68
CA ILE A 298 -6.32 15.67 -33.06
C ILE A 298 -6.20 15.78 -34.58
N GLN A 299 -6.29 14.67 -35.30
CA GLN A 299 -6.19 14.67 -36.76
C GLN A 299 -7.31 15.49 -37.43
N THR A 300 -8.53 15.43 -36.89
CA THR A 300 -9.66 16.25 -37.39
C THR A 300 -9.44 17.74 -37.09
N ILE A 301 -8.96 18.07 -35.89
CA ILE A 301 -8.72 19.45 -35.45
C ILE A 301 -7.55 20.10 -36.20
N GLU A 302 -6.45 19.38 -36.42
CA GLU A 302 -5.29 19.88 -37.16
C GLU A 302 -5.61 20.18 -38.63
N ARG A 303 -6.55 19.44 -39.23
CA ARG A 303 -7.02 19.67 -40.60
C ARG A 303 -7.98 20.86 -40.73
N ASN A 304 -8.57 21.33 -39.63
CA ASN A 304 -9.53 22.43 -39.65
C ASN A 304 -8.86 23.77 -39.29
N GLY A 305 -8.70 24.63 -40.30
CA GLY A 305 -8.06 25.96 -40.14
C GLY A 305 -8.83 26.93 -39.24
N SER A 306 -10.11 26.70 -38.96
CA SER A 306 -10.93 27.55 -38.09
C SER A 306 -10.76 27.25 -36.60
N VAL A 307 -10.02 26.20 -36.23
CA VAL A 307 -9.78 25.83 -34.83
C VAL A 307 -8.56 26.59 -34.29
N THR A 308 -8.74 27.22 -33.13
CA THR A 308 -7.68 27.99 -32.47
C THR A 308 -6.47 27.12 -32.09
N ASP A 309 -5.27 27.71 -32.11
CA ASP A 309 -4.05 27.01 -31.73
C ASP A 309 -4.04 26.61 -30.25
N ARG A 310 -4.74 27.35 -29.39
CA ARG A 310 -4.96 26.98 -27.99
C ARG A 310 -5.68 25.63 -27.88
N GLU A 311 -6.72 25.41 -28.68
CA GLU A 311 -7.47 24.15 -28.68
C GLU A 311 -6.63 23.01 -29.26
N LYS A 312 -5.84 23.26 -30.32
CA LYS A 312 -4.88 22.28 -30.85
C LYS A 312 -3.87 21.86 -29.78
N GLN A 313 -3.30 22.81 -29.05
CA GLN A 313 -2.32 22.53 -27.99
C GLN A 313 -2.93 21.74 -26.83
N LYS A 314 -4.18 22.03 -26.46
CA LYS A 314 -4.92 21.30 -25.42
C LYS A 314 -5.03 19.81 -25.74
N TYR A 315 -5.44 19.43 -26.95
CA TYR A 315 -5.53 18.02 -27.33
C TYR A 315 -4.16 17.33 -27.43
N LYS A 316 -3.11 18.04 -27.87
CA LYS A 316 -1.73 17.52 -27.83
C LYS A 316 -1.30 17.17 -26.40
N ASN A 317 -1.60 18.03 -25.43
CA ASN A 317 -1.31 17.75 -24.02
C ASN A 317 -2.11 16.54 -23.50
N ILE A 318 -3.39 16.42 -23.85
CA ILE A 318 -4.21 15.25 -23.48
C ILE A 318 -3.61 13.96 -24.06
N HIS A 319 -3.18 13.98 -25.33
CA HIS A 319 -2.55 12.83 -25.96
C HIS A 319 -1.26 12.41 -25.25
N LEU A 320 -0.40 13.36 -24.89
CA LEU A 320 0.83 13.09 -24.12
C LEU A 320 0.53 12.47 -22.75
N LEU A 321 -0.48 12.97 -22.04
CA LEU A 321 -0.90 12.40 -20.75
C LEU A 321 -1.39 10.95 -20.91
N LYS A 322 -2.25 10.68 -21.90
CA LYS A 322 -2.77 9.34 -22.18
C LYS A 322 -1.67 8.38 -22.61
N GLU A 323 -0.68 8.86 -23.38
CA GLU A 323 0.50 8.07 -23.74
C GLU A 323 1.33 7.68 -22.50
N ALA A 324 1.58 8.63 -21.60
CA ALA A 324 2.31 8.37 -20.36
C ALA A 324 1.58 7.33 -19.49
N ASP A 325 0.25 7.42 -19.38
CA ASP A 325 -0.57 6.45 -18.63
C ASP A 325 -0.52 5.04 -19.23
N LEU A 326 -0.51 4.92 -20.56
CA LEU A 326 -0.34 3.65 -21.26
C LEU A 326 1.04 3.04 -21.02
N ARG A 327 2.09 3.86 -21.02
CA ARG A 327 3.46 3.42 -20.71
C ARG A 327 3.55 2.91 -19.27
N LYS A 328 3.02 3.66 -18.30
CA LYS A 328 2.96 3.24 -16.89
C LYS A 328 2.22 1.91 -16.71
N SER A 329 1.04 1.78 -17.34
CA SER A 329 0.23 0.56 -17.30
C SER A 329 0.99 -0.64 -17.90
N SER A 330 1.74 -0.41 -18.98
CA SER A 330 2.55 -1.46 -19.63
C SER A 330 3.72 -1.93 -18.76
N MET A 331 4.44 -1.01 -18.11
CA MET A 331 5.52 -1.34 -17.19
C MET A 331 5.01 -2.16 -16.01
N LYS A 332 3.87 -1.78 -15.44
CA LYS A 332 3.24 -2.50 -14.32
C LYS A 332 2.83 -3.92 -14.71
N ILE A 333 2.18 -4.10 -15.86
CA ILE A 333 1.84 -5.45 -16.36
C ILE A 333 3.10 -6.30 -16.53
N GLN A 334 4.20 -5.73 -17.03
CA GLN A 334 5.44 -6.46 -17.22
C GLN A 334 6.06 -6.92 -15.90
N GLU A 335 6.03 -6.10 -14.84
CA GLU A 335 6.48 -6.50 -13.50
C GLU A 335 5.70 -7.73 -13.01
N TYR A 336 4.38 -7.71 -13.16
CA TYR A 336 3.52 -8.82 -12.75
C TYR A 336 3.76 -10.09 -13.57
N LYS A 337 4.02 -9.97 -14.87
CA LYS A 337 4.40 -11.10 -15.72
C LYS A 337 5.73 -11.73 -15.29
N ILE A 338 6.70 -10.92 -14.88
CA ILE A 338 7.97 -11.41 -14.33
C ILE A 338 7.73 -12.19 -13.04
N LEU A 339 6.92 -11.66 -12.11
CA LEU A 339 6.57 -12.37 -10.88
C LEU A 339 5.83 -13.67 -11.17
N ALA A 340 4.85 -13.65 -12.08
CA ALA A 340 4.08 -14.83 -12.46
C ALA A 340 4.98 -15.93 -13.04
N HIS A 341 5.96 -15.56 -13.86
CA HIS A 341 6.94 -16.49 -14.39
C HIS A 341 7.75 -17.18 -13.27
N PHE A 342 8.28 -16.42 -12.31
CA PHE A 342 9.03 -17.00 -11.19
C PHE A 342 8.18 -17.92 -10.30
N VAL A 343 6.91 -17.57 -10.08
CA VAL A 343 5.97 -18.43 -9.33
C VAL A 343 5.74 -19.71 -10.08
N HIS A 344 5.43 -19.61 -11.38
CA HIS A 344 5.18 -20.78 -12.21
C HIS A 344 6.37 -21.74 -12.19
N GLU A 345 7.60 -21.24 -12.37
CA GLU A 345 8.82 -22.06 -12.25
C GLU A 345 8.96 -22.71 -10.87
N SER A 346 8.55 -22.02 -9.80
CA SER A 346 8.60 -22.54 -8.43
C SER A 346 7.55 -23.63 -8.21
N VAL A 347 6.32 -23.44 -8.72
CA VAL A 347 5.25 -24.45 -8.72
C VAL A 347 5.71 -25.71 -9.45
N GLN A 348 6.25 -25.57 -10.67
CA GLN A 348 6.78 -26.69 -11.46
C GLN A 348 7.92 -27.42 -10.74
N TYR A 349 8.80 -26.69 -10.07
CA TYR A 349 9.87 -27.28 -9.27
C TYR A 349 9.31 -28.13 -8.13
N PHE A 350 8.38 -27.61 -7.32
CA PHE A 350 7.79 -28.37 -6.21
C PHE A 350 6.98 -29.57 -6.70
N GLN A 351 6.21 -29.41 -7.78
CA GLN A 351 5.50 -30.51 -8.42
C GLN A 351 6.48 -31.63 -8.83
N THR A 352 7.60 -31.29 -9.46
CA THR A 352 8.64 -32.26 -9.84
C THR A 352 9.33 -32.86 -8.61
N LEU A 353 9.65 -32.04 -7.61
CA LEU A 353 10.33 -32.45 -6.38
C LEU A 353 9.50 -33.49 -5.61
N MET A 354 8.20 -33.27 -5.44
CA MET A 354 7.32 -34.18 -4.70
C MET A 354 7.19 -35.54 -5.39
N HIS A 355 7.37 -35.59 -6.71
CA HIS A 355 7.36 -36.83 -7.49
C HIS A 355 8.75 -37.49 -7.64
N SER A 356 9.80 -36.91 -7.06
CA SER A 356 11.15 -37.45 -7.14
C SER A 356 11.25 -38.82 -6.43
N PRO A 357 12.22 -39.68 -6.81
CA PRO A 357 12.41 -40.98 -6.17
C PRO A 357 12.67 -40.92 -4.66
N PHE A 358 13.10 -39.76 -4.15
CA PHE A 358 13.28 -39.56 -2.72
C PHE A 358 11.95 -39.23 -2.04
N TRP A 359 11.30 -38.14 -2.44
CA TRP A 359 10.10 -37.61 -1.76
C TRP A 359 8.83 -38.41 -2.01
N ARG A 360 8.76 -39.17 -3.09
CA ARG A 360 7.62 -40.07 -3.37
C ARG A 360 7.46 -41.14 -2.28
N GLU A 361 8.57 -41.62 -1.71
CA GLU A 361 8.58 -42.65 -0.67
C GLU A 361 8.37 -42.10 0.75
N VAL A 362 8.36 -40.77 0.91
CA VAL A 362 8.17 -40.09 2.20
C VAL A 362 6.68 -39.85 2.45
N SER A 363 6.19 -40.25 3.62
CA SER A 363 4.81 -39.99 4.08
C SER A 363 4.62 -38.53 4.52
N GLU A 364 3.39 -38.07 4.72
CA GLU A 364 3.10 -36.72 5.21
C GLU A 364 2.57 -36.79 6.66
N THR A 365 3.22 -36.08 7.59
CA THR A 365 2.79 -36.03 9.00
C THR A 365 2.95 -34.62 9.58
N GLY A 366 1.89 -34.04 10.14
CA GLY A 366 1.86 -32.64 10.58
C GLY A 366 2.44 -32.34 11.97
N ASN A 367 2.71 -33.35 12.81
CA ASN A 367 3.04 -33.13 14.23
C ASN A 367 4.52 -33.35 14.54
N MET A 368 5.29 -32.25 14.59
CA MET A 368 6.65 -32.23 15.15
C MET A 368 7.04 -30.82 15.61
N TYR A 369 7.77 -30.72 16.72
CA TYR A 369 8.35 -29.46 17.19
C TYR A 369 9.68 -29.16 16.46
N SER A 370 9.87 -27.89 16.07
CA SER A 370 10.99 -27.43 15.24
C SER A 370 12.38 -27.63 15.86
N HIS A 371 12.49 -27.57 17.20
CA HIS A 371 13.77 -27.71 17.91
C HIS A 371 14.38 -29.12 17.84
N ASN A 372 13.57 -30.15 17.51
CA ASN A 372 14.03 -31.54 17.40
C ASN A 372 14.55 -31.90 16.01
N LEU A 373 14.55 -30.96 15.07
CA LEU A 373 14.94 -31.19 13.69
C LEU A 373 16.46 -31.01 13.48
N PRO A 374 17.07 -31.76 12.54
CA PRO A 374 18.43 -31.49 12.09
C PRO A 374 18.57 -30.06 11.53
N ILE A 375 19.77 -29.48 11.64
CA ILE A 375 20.06 -28.11 11.18
C ILE A 375 19.59 -27.85 9.74
N PRO A 376 19.83 -28.74 8.73
CA PRO A 376 19.32 -28.52 7.38
C PRO A 376 17.80 -28.41 7.30
N HIS A 377 17.07 -29.21 8.08
CA HIS A 377 15.61 -29.18 8.14
C HIS A 377 15.11 -27.88 8.79
N GLN A 378 15.74 -27.43 9.87
CA GLN A 378 15.41 -26.14 10.51
C GLN A 378 15.62 -24.96 9.54
N GLN A 379 16.76 -24.93 8.84
CA GLN A 379 17.06 -23.90 7.83
C GLN A 379 16.04 -23.90 6.69
N LEU A 380 15.60 -25.09 6.25
CA LEU A 380 14.60 -25.18 5.19
C LEU A 380 13.24 -24.67 5.65
N LEU A 381 12.82 -25.00 6.89
CA LEU A 381 11.56 -24.50 7.44
C LEU A 381 11.52 -22.98 7.51
N GLN A 382 12.60 -22.32 7.93
CA GLN A 382 12.69 -20.85 7.91
C GLN A 382 12.45 -20.26 6.51
N HIS A 383 12.88 -20.97 5.46
CA HIS A 383 12.66 -20.53 4.09
C HIS A 383 11.27 -20.84 3.56
N LEU A 384 10.66 -21.95 3.99
CA LEU A 384 9.29 -22.37 3.62
C LEU A 384 8.20 -21.62 4.39
N ASP A 385 8.52 -21.01 5.53
CA ASP A 385 7.55 -20.22 6.27
C ASP A 385 7.07 -19.02 5.43
N VAL A 386 5.75 -18.96 5.30
CA VAL A 386 4.99 -17.97 4.54
C VAL A 386 4.78 -16.70 5.36
N LEU A 387 4.65 -16.85 6.69
CA LEU A 387 4.54 -15.72 7.61
C LEU A 387 5.91 -15.05 7.76
N PRO A 388 5.97 -13.70 7.81
CA PRO A 388 7.20 -13.00 8.13
C PRO A 388 7.67 -13.46 9.52
N GLN A 389 8.83 -14.11 9.59
CA GLN A 389 9.48 -14.31 10.88
C GLN A 389 10.03 -12.94 11.32
N TYR A 390 9.35 -12.30 12.28
CA TYR A 390 9.72 -10.99 12.83
C TYR A 390 11.03 -10.99 13.66
N THR A 391 11.84 -12.04 13.52
CA THR A 391 13.09 -12.28 14.25
C THR A 391 14.34 -11.96 13.42
N GLU A 392 14.21 -11.42 12.20
CA GLU A 392 15.37 -11.02 11.39
C GLU A 392 16.14 -9.88 12.07
N GLN A 393 17.40 -10.13 12.45
CA GLN A 393 18.32 -9.14 13.04
C GLN A 393 18.82 -8.09 12.02
N SER A 394 18.64 -8.34 10.72
CA SER A 394 19.00 -7.41 9.65
C SER A 394 17.79 -6.60 9.17
N PRO A 395 17.96 -5.31 8.80
CA PRO A 395 16.89 -4.54 8.19
C PRO A 395 16.38 -5.21 6.90
N SER A 396 15.06 -5.32 6.75
CA SER A 396 14.40 -5.87 5.58
C SER A 396 13.62 -4.80 4.82
N LEU A 397 13.28 -5.08 3.57
CA LEU A 397 12.42 -4.19 2.79
C LEU A 397 10.96 -4.47 3.14
N LEU A 398 10.30 -3.48 3.73
CA LEU A 398 8.90 -3.52 4.12
C LEU A 398 8.09 -2.51 3.29
N PHE A 399 6.83 -2.85 3.01
CA PHE A 399 5.92 -1.90 2.39
C PHE A 399 5.71 -0.66 3.28
N VAL A 400 5.25 0.41 2.66
CA VAL A 400 4.90 1.65 3.36
C VAL A 400 3.42 1.92 3.20
N TYR A 401 2.86 2.68 4.14
CA TYR A 401 1.53 3.26 3.96
C TYR A 401 1.53 4.24 2.78
N LYS A 402 0.37 4.39 2.15
CA LYS A 402 0.13 5.46 1.19
C LYS A 402 0.31 6.84 1.86
N PRO A 403 0.61 7.89 1.07
CA PRO A 403 0.63 9.25 1.60
C PRO A 403 -0.63 9.59 2.40
N THR A 404 -0.45 10.30 3.52
CA THR A 404 -1.51 10.68 4.46
C THR A 404 -2.70 11.37 3.78
N PHE A 405 -2.44 12.24 2.81
CA PHE A 405 -3.49 12.92 2.05
C PHE A 405 -4.38 11.93 1.26
N LEU A 406 -3.79 10.90 0.65
CA LEU A 406 -4.52 9.91 -0.16
C LEU A 406 -5.31 8.94 0.73
N VAL A 407 -4.74 8.56 1.87
CA VAL A 407 -5.48 7.78 2.88
C VAL A 407 -6.71 8.56 3.37
N TYR A 408 -6.55 9.88 3.56
CA TYR A 408 -7.66 10.74 3.93
C TYR A 408 -8.71 10.93 2.82
N GLU A 409 -8.30 10.97 1.54
CA GLU A 409 -9.23 10.93 0.40
C GLU A 409 -10.09 9.66 0.39
N TYR A 410 -9.48 8.48 0.58
CA TYR A 410 -10.22 7.22 0.69
C TYR A 410 -11.20 7.24 1.87
N TYR A 411 -10.75 7.75 3.01
CA TYR A 411 -11.60 7.90 4.18
C TYR A 411 -12.81 8.80 3.89
N ALA A 412 -12.60 9.98 3.30
CA ALA A 412 -13.69 10.90 2.96
C ALA A 412 -14.68 10.24 1.98
N PHE A 413 -14.19 9.51 0.98
CA PHE A 413 -15.03 8.78 0.02
C PHE A 413 -15.93 7.75 0.71
N PHE A 414 -15.38 6.93 1.61
CA PHE A 414 -16.16 5.94 2.35
C PHE A 414 -17.12 6.56 3.35
N ILE A 415 -16.72 7.67 3.98
CA ILE A 415 -17.59 8.39 4.90
C ILE A 415 -18.80 8.97 4.17
N VAL A 416 -18.62 9.53 2.97
CA VAL A 416 -19.73 10.01 2.12
C VAL A 416 -20.74 8.89 1.84
N ILE A 417 -20.25 7.71 1.44
CA ILE A 417 -21.08 6.51 1.22
C ILE A 417 -21.84 6.15 2.50
N SER A 418 -21.14 6.05 3.64
CA SER A 418 -21.76 5.76 4.94
C SER A 418 -22.79 6.80 5.38
N MET A 419 -22.63 8.06 4.98
CA MET A 419 -23.63 9.10 5.26
C MET A 419 -24.88 8.95 4.40
N LEU A 420 -24.74 8.54 3.14
CA LEU A 420 -25.86 8.21 2.27
C LEU A 420 -26.64 7.00 2.82
N GLU A 421 -25.92 5.97 3.29
CA GLU A 421 -26.56 4.81 3.95
C GLU A 421 -27.38 5.22 5.17
N LYS A 422 -26.85 6.13 6.00
CA LYS A 422 -27.56 6.63 7.18
C LYS A 422 -28.84 7.43 6.87
N ILE A 423 -28.97 7.98 5.67
CA ILE A 423 -30.20 8.65 5.23
C ILE A 423 -31.10 7.73 4.37
N GLY A 424 -30.86 6.42 4.44
CA GLY A 424 -31.73 5.38 3.88
C GLY A 424 -31.38 4.90 2.48
N PHE A 425 -30.18 5.19 1.97
CA PHE A 425 -29.71 4.58 0.73
C PHE A 425 -29.10 3.20 0.96
N GLU A 426 -29.29 2.28 0.03
CA GLU A 426 -28.78 0.92 0.13
C GLU A 426 -28.01 0.51 -1.14
N ALA A 427 -26.95 -0.25 -0.93
CA ALA A 427 -26.16 -0.86 -1.99
C ALA A 427 -26.75 -2.24 -2.32
N ARG A 428 -27.19 -2.46 -3.57
CA ARG A 428 -27.74 -3.76 -4.01
C ARG A 428 -26.67 -4.86 -4.06
N ILE A 429 -25.45 -4.46 -4.39
CA ILE A 429 -24.22 -5.25 -4.34
C ILE A 429 -23.39 -4.67 -3.22
N SER A 430 -22.70 -5.48 -2.42
CA SER A 430 -21.95 -4.96 -1.28
C SER A 430 -20.95 -3.89 -1.71
N ILE A 431 -20.76 -2.85 -0.89
CA ILE A 431 -19.82 -1.76 -1.18
C ILE A 431 -18.41 -2.32 -1.43
N ARG A 432 -18.02 -3.34 -0.67
CA ARG A 432 -16.74 -4.03 -0.83
C ARG A 432 -16.60 -4.65 -2.23
N GLU A 433 -17.60 -5.35 -2.73
CA GLU A 433 -17.55 -5.96 -4.07
C GLU A 433 -17.45 -4.89 -5.16
N GLN A 434 -18.29 -3.85 -5.09
CA GLN A 434 -18.24 -2.74 -6.06
C GLN A 434 -16.86 -2.05 -6.08
N ILE A 435 -16.24 -1.88 -4.91
CA ILE A 435 -14.88 -1.34 -4.77
C ILE A 435 -13.83 -2.32 -5.31
N GLN A 436 -13.95 -3.61 -4.98
CA GLN A 436 -12.99 -4.65 -5.36
C GLN A 436 -12.88 -4.80 -6.88
N GLU A 437 -13.98 -4.65 -7.62
CA GLU A 437 -13.97 -4.62 -9.08
C GLU A 437 -13.04 -3.54 -9.65
N HIS A 438 -12.88 -2.44 -8.92
CA HIS A 438 -12.09 -1.27 -9.28
C HIS A 438 -10.80 -1.14 -8.46
N PHE A 439 -10.48 -2.13 -7.62
CA PHE A 439 -9.26 -2.15 -6.82
C PHE A 439 -8.16 -2.91 -7.56
N TYR A 440 -7.10 -2.19 -7.96
CA TYR A 440 -5.90 -2.84 -8.51
C TYR A 440 -4.68 -2.36 -7.76
N VAL A 441 -4.04 -3.28 -7.02
CA VAL A 441 -2.65 -3.26 -6.53
C VAL A 441 -2.18 -1.98 -5.79
N ASP A 442 -2.32 -0.78 -6.34
CA ASP A 442 -1.94 0.52 -5.77
C ASP A 442 -3.12 1.39 -5.33
N GLY A 443 -4.32 0.84 -5.17
CA GLY A 443 -5.46 1.59 -4.63
C GLY A 443 -6.68 1.61 -5.53
N LEU A 444 -7.63 2.48 -5.19
CA LEU A 444 -8.81 2.76 -5.99
C LEU A 444 -8.40 3.37 -7.34
N GLN A 445 -8.96 2.84 -8.43
CA GLN A 445 -8.80 3.46 -9.74
C GLN A 445 -9.62 4.74 -9.85
N ASP A 446 -9.11 5.69 -10.63
CA ASP A 446 -9.87 6.86 -11.08
C ASP A 446 -11.17 6.42 -11.76
N GLY A 447 -12.28 7.05 -11.38
CA GLY A 447 -13.61 6.71 -11.87
C GLY A 447 -14.30 5.55 -11.13
N THR A 448 -13.72 5.01 -10.06
CA THR A 448 -14.40 4.01 -9.21
C THR A 448 -15.73 4.55 -8.76
N THR A 449 -16.83 3.86 -9.07
CA THR A 449 -18.18 4.34 -8.79
C THR A 449 -18.96 3.35 -7.94
N VAL A 450 -19.51 3.82 -6.82
CA VAL A 450 -20.44 3.05 -5.97
C VAL A 450 -21.86 3.52 -6.23
N VAL A 451 -22.76 2.60 -6.53
CA VAL A 451 -24.16 2.89 -6.84
C VAL A 451 -25.04 2.52 -5.65
N LEU A 452 -25.82 3.50 -5.20
CA LEU A 452 -26.75 3.39 -4.08
C LEU A 452 -28.17 3.73 -4.51
N HIS A 453 -29.17 3.10 -3.88
CA HIS A 453 -30.59 3.26 -4.22
C HIS A 453 -31.42 3.62 -2.99
N ARG A 454 -32.44 4.46 -3.18
CA ARG A 454 -33.49 4.71 -2.19
C ARG A 454 -34.76 5.08 -2.93
N ASP A 455 -35.82 4.29 -2.78
CA ASP A 455 -37.07 4.44 -3.54
C ASP A 455 -36.79 4.53 -5.05
N ASP A 456 -37.29 5.58 -5.71
CA ASP A 456 -37.06 5.90 -7.12
C ASP A 456 -35.78 6.72 -7.39
N ILE A 457 -34.94 6.91 -6.36
CA ILE A 457 -33.71 7.69 -6.45
C ILE A 457 -32.51 6.75 -6.50
N ARG A 458 -31.58 7.05 -7.40
CA ARG A 458 -30.28 6.41 -7.50
C ARG A 458 -29.18 7.45 -7.41
N VAL A 459 -28.18 7.20 -6.58
CA VAL A 459 -27.00 8.05 -6.45
C VAL A 459 -25.77 7.26 -6.83
N HIS A 460 -24.99 7.80 -7.76
CA HIS A 460 -23.67 7.29 -8.10
C HIS A 460 -22.62 8.12 -7.35
N VAL A 461 -21.75 7.46 -6.59
CA VAL A 461 -20.64 8.12 -5.88
C VAL A 461 -19.34 7.73 -6.57
N ALA A 462 -18.80 8.65 -7.37
CA ALA A 462 -17.59 8.45 -8.17
C ALA A 462 -16.34 9.03 -7.47
N PHE A 463 -15.27 8.24 -7.39
CA PHE A 463 -13.97 8.64 -6.86
C PHE A 463 -13.04 9.08 -7.98
N ASN A 464 -12.47 10.28 -7.87
CA ASN A 464 -11.41 10.77 -8.75
C ASN A 464 -11.75 10.63 -10.26
N ASP A 465 -13.02 10.82 -10.62
CA ASP A 465 -13.47 10.63 -11.99
C ASP A 465 -13.10 11.83 -12.87
N LEU A 466 -12.46 11.56 -14.00
CA LEU A 466 -11.96 12.59 -14.91
C LEU A 466 -13.12 13.18 -15.73
N ILE A 467 -13.28 14.49 -15.66
CA ILE A 467 -14.24 15.25 -16.46
C ILE A 467 -13.58 15.66 -17.76
N GLU A 468 -14.21 15.24 -18.85
CA GLU A 468 -13.72 15.43 -20.20
C GLU A 468 -13.85 16.87 -20.66
N THR A 469 -13.04 17.28 -21.64
CA THR A 469 -13.07 18.67 -22.11
C THR A 469 -14.11 18.94 -23.18
N HIS A 470 -14.75 17.88 -23.70
CA HIS A 470 -15.62 17.97 -24.86
C HIS A 470 -16.83 17.05 -24.73
N PRO A 471 -18.05 17.51 -25.06
CA PRO A 471 -19.27 16.73 -24.89
C PRO A 471 -19.28 15.43 -25.71
N LEU A 472 -18.69 15.43 -26.92
CA LEU A 472 -18.60 14.20 -27.74
C LEU A 472 -17.76 13.10 -27.07
N ILE A 473 -16.71 13.48 -26.37
CA ILE A 473 -15.83 12.52 -25.66
C ILE A 473 -16.55 12.02 -24.41
N ALA A 474 -17.28 12.91 -23.72
CA ALA A 474 -18.09 12.53 -22.57
C ALA A 474 -19.18 11.52 -22.94
N LEU A 475 -19.88 11.74 -24.06
CA LEU A 475 -20.90 10.82 -24.59
C LEU A 475 -20.31 9.49 -25.03
N SER A 476 -19.19 9.49 -25.78
CA SER A 476 -18.58 8.25 -26.25
C SER A 476 -18.04 7.37 -25.11
N LYS A 477 -17.69 7.97 -23.98
CA LYS A 477 -17.27 7.27 -22.75
C LYS A 477 -18.43 6.89 -21.84
N GLY A 478 -19.62 7.42 -22.07
CA GLY A 478 -20.77 7.30 -21.16
C GLY A 478 -20.59 8.03 -19.83
N SER A 479 -19.59 8.93 -19.69
CA SER A 479 -19.42 9.73 -18.48
C SER A 479 -20.40 10.90 -18.46
N ASN A 480 -20.80 11.41 -19.63
CA ASN A 480 -21.78 12.48 -19.82
C ASN A 480 -21.40 13.85 -19.20
N PHE A 481 -20.32 13.94 -18.41
CA PHE A 481 -19.82 15.19 -17.83
C PHE A 481 -18.69 15.80 -18.66
N TYR A 482 -18.74 17.11 -18.87
CA TYR A 482 -17.69 17.85 -19.56
C TYR A 482 -17.46 19.26 -19.01
N ASN A 483 -16.26 19.79 -19.23
CA ASN A 483 -15.90 21.18 -18.95
C ASN A 483 -15.17 21.79 -20.17
N GLY A 484 -15.66 22.91 -20.69
CA GLY A 484 -15.13 23.51 -21.91
C GLY A 484 -13.69 24.04 -21.79
N GLU A 485 -13.24 24.40 -20.60
CA GLU A 485 -11.93 25.03 -20.41
C GLU A 485 -10.82 23.99 -20.27
N ASP A 486 -10.80 23.26 -19.17
CA ASP A 486 -9.77 22.27 -18.86
C ASP A 486 -10.38 20.97 -18.34
N THR A 487 -9.61 19.88 -18.42
CA THR A 487 -9.93 18.66 -17.68
C THR A 487 -9.98 18.95 -16.20
N LYS A 488 -11.00 18.41 -15.53
CA LYS A 488 -11.16 18.49 -14.08
C LYS A 488 -11.22 17.09 -13.52
N LYS A 489 -10.80 16.92 -12.27
CA LYS A 489 -10.80 15.63 -11.59
C LYS A 489 -11.21 15.88 -10.14
N PRO A 490 -12.53 16.03 -9.87
CA PRO A 490 -13.00 16.15 -8.50
C PRO A 490 -12.65 14.89 -7.70
N ASP A 491 -12.26 15.06 -6.44
CA ASP A 491 -11.89 13.93 -5.58
C ASP A 491 -13.08 12.98 -5.40
N ILE A 492 -14.29 13.54 -5.20
CA ILE A 492 -15.53 12.78 -5.12
C ILE A 492 -16.64 13.54 -5.84
N ARG A 493 -17.44 12.83 -6.64
CA ARG A 493 -18.65 13.34 -7.29
C ARG A 493 -19.85 12.47 -6.95
N LEU A 494 -20.97 13.09 -6.57
CA LEU A 494 -22.24 12.42 -6.35
C LEU A 494 -23.18 12.81 -7.48
N ASP A 495 -23.62 11.85 -8.28
CA ASP A 495 -24.54 12.07 -9.40
C ASP A 495 -25.90 11.48 -9.04
N CYS A 496 -26.95 12.29 -9.05
CA CYS A 496 -28.30 11.84 -8.70
C CYS A 496 -29.16 11.62 -9.94
N TYR A 497 -29.86 10.49 -9.95
CA TYR A 497 -30.83 10.12 -10.97
C TYR A 497 -32.16 9.76 -10.32
N VAL A 498 -33.25 10.20 -10.94
CA VAL A 498 -34.62 9.90 -10.49
C VAL A 498 -35.30 9.05 -11.55
N LYS A 499 -36.08 8.06 -11.12
CA LYS A 499 -36.80 7.16 -12.01
C LYS A 499 -38.05 7.86 -12.55
N GLU A 500 -38.10 8.06 -13.87
CA GLU A 500 -39.20 8.63 -14.63
C GLU A 500 -39.56 7.65 -15.76
N GLU A 501 -40.83 7.25 -15.87
CA GLU A 501 -41.31 6.31 -16.90
C GLU A 501 -40.48 5.01 -17.04
N GLY A 502 -39.93 4.52 -15.93
CA GLY A 502 -39.10 3.31 -15.90
C GLY A 502 -37.62 3.51 -16.22
N LYS A 503 -37.20 4.71 -16.63
CA LYS A 503 -35.80 5.09 -16.89
C LYS A 503 -35.28 6.03 -15.81
N TYR A 504 -33.97 6.04 -15.58
CA TYR A 504 -33.36 6.95 -14.61
C TYR A 504 -32.83 8.18 -15.34
N VAL A 505 -33.37 9.35 -14.99
CA VAL A 505 -33.04 10.64 -15.59
C VAL A 505 -32.14 11.42 -14.64
N TYR A 506 -31.07 11.99 -15.18
CA TYR A 506 -30.12 12.79 -14.41
C TYR A 506 -30.77 14.08 -13.90
N GLN A 507 -30.54 14.43 -12.64
CA GLN A 507 -31.08 15.64 -12.02
C GLN A 507 -30.00 16.69 -11.73
N SER A 508 -29.02 16.33 -10.91
CA SER A 508 -27.90 17.21 -10.55
C SER A 508 -26.80 16.42 -9.84
N SER A 509 -25.66 17.08 -9.60
CA SER A 509 -24.52 16.50 -8.89
C SER A 509 -24.04 17.38 -7.73
N ILE A 510 -23.42 16.75 -6.74
CA ILE A 510 -22.59 17.42 -5.72
C ILE A 510 -21.12 17.07 -5.99
N ILE A 511 -20.24 18.06 -5.89
CA ILE A 511 -18.78 17.85 -5.90
C ILE A 511 -18.26 17.95 -4.47
N ILE A 512 -17.41 16.99 -4.07
CA ILE A 512 -16.68 17.05 -2.80
C ILE A 512 -15.18 17.02 -3.08
N GLU A 513 -14.50 18.10 -2.68
CA GLU A 513 -13.06 18.27 -2.75
C GLU A 513 -12.44 18.00 -1.38
N VAL A 514 -11.44 17.12 -1.31
CA VAL A 514 -10.77 16.71 -0.09
C VAL A 514 -9.42 17.41 0.02
N LYS A 515 -9.20 18.20 1.08
CA LYS A 515 -7.94 18.91 1.29
C LYS A 515 -7.30 18.52 2.62
N TYR A 516 -6.15 17.85 2.57
CA TYR A 516 -5.31 17.62 3.74
C TYR A 516 -4.40 18.84 4.03
N SER A 517 -5.00 19.94 4.50
CA SER A 517 -4.31 21.20 4.75
C SER A 517 -5.02 22.00 5.85
N PRO A 518 -4.33 22.87 6.60
CA PRO A 518 -5.00 23.75 7.56
C PRO A 518 -5.87 24.80 6.85
N MET A 519 -6.87 25.30 7.56
CA MET A 519 -7.92 26.17 7.00
C MET A 519 -7.37 27.39 6.27
N TYR A 520 -6.35 28.07 6.82
CA TYR A 520 -5.80 29.29 6.20
C TYR A 520 -5.14 29.06 4.83
N ASN A 521 -4.79 27.81 4.47
CA ASN A 521 -4.30 27.46 3.14
C ASN A 521 -5.45 27.09 2.18
N ILE A 522 -6.62 26.76 2.72
CA ILE A 522 -7.80 26.34 1.98
C ILE A 522 -8.71 27.53 1.71
N PHE A 523 -8.92 28.40 2.69
CA PHE A 523 -9.83 29.53 2.60
C PHE A 523 -9.30 30.74 3.38
N GLN A 524 -9.42 31.92 2.77
CA GLN A 524 -9.15 33.21 3.39
C GLN A 524 -10.22 34.21 2.95
N HIS A 525 -10.62 35.11 3.85
CA HIS A 525 -11.59 36.16 3.53
C HIS A 525 -11.02 37.25 2.62
N VAL A 526 -9.69 37.42 2.62
CA VAL A 526 -9.00 38.52 1.91
C VAL A 526 -8.73 38.22 0.43
N GLY A 527 -8.86 36.97 -0.02
CA GLY A 527 -8.57 36.60 -1.39
C GLY A 527 -8.74 35.11 -1.66
N ASN A 528 -8.75 34.75 -2.95
CA ASN A 528 -8.90 33.36 -3.37
C ASN A 528 -7.59 32.59 -3.14
N THR A 529 -7.71 31.44 -2.48
CA THR A 529 -6.65 30.42 -2.45
C THR A 529 -6.74 29.53 -3.69
N LYS A 530 -5.73 28.69 -3.92
CA LYS A 530 -5.79 27.65 -4.95
C LYS A 530 -6.99 26.71 -4.79
N ALA A 531 -7.37 26.39 -3.56
CA ALA A 531 -8.52 25.53 -3.29
C ALA A 531 -9.84 26.24 -3.65
N THR A 532 -10.00 27.52 -3.30
CA THR A 532 -11.20 28.28 -3.67
C THR A 532 -11.32 28.48 -5.18
N GLU A 533 -10.21 28.71 -5.89
CA GLU A 533 -10.20 28.79 -7.36
C GLU A 533 -10.64 27.47 -7.99
N GLN A 534 -10.16 26.35 -7.44
CA GLN A 534 -10.55 25.02 -7.90
C GLN A 534 -12.05 24.77 -7.68
N MET A 535 -12.58 25.15 -6.52
CA MET A 535 -14.02 25.06 -6.23
C MET A 535 -14.87 25.90 -7.20
N TYR A 536 -14.50 27.16 -7.46
CA TYR A 536 -15.18 27.99 -8.46
C TYR A 536 -15.21 27.33 -9.85
N LYS A 537 -14.12 26.67 -10.23
CA LYS A 537 -14.02 25.96 -11.52
C LYS A 537 -14.92 24.72 -11.60
N TYR A 538 -15.34 24.13 -10.48
CA TYR A 538 -16.27 23.00 -10.52
C TYR A 538 -17.69 23.41 -10.88
N TRP A 539 -18.11 24.63 -10.54
CA TRP A 539 -19.42 25.15 -10.94
C TRP A 539 -19.61 25.25 -12.46
N SER A 540 -18.53 25.23 -13.26
CA SER A 540 -18.60 25.25 -14.73
C SER A 540 -18.75 23.88 -15.38
N ILE A 541 -18.79 22.79 -14.59
CA ILE A 541 -19.06 21.43 -15.08
C ILE A 541 -20.48 21.37 -15.64
N LYS A 542 -20.61 20.73 -16.80
CA LYS A 542 -21.86 20.55 -17.54
C LYS A 542 -22.12 19.07 -17.76
N TYR A 543 -23.39 18.73 -17.96
CA TYR A 543 -23.82 17.39 -18.30
C TYR A 543 -24.47 17.37 -19.69
N VAL A 544 -24.25 16.31 -20.44
CA VAL A 544 -24.81 16.09 -21.77
C VAL A 544 -25.33 14.67 -21.89
N GLU A 545 -26.49 14.52 -22.50
CA GLU A 545 -27.06 13.22 -22.83
C GLU A 545 -27.69 13.23 -24.21
N GLU A 546 -27.92 12.05 -24.77
CA GLU A 546 -28.57 11.87 -26.06
C GLU A 546 -29.98 11.32 -25.84
N GLN A 547 -30.99 12.10 -26.23
CA GLN A 547 -32.40 11.75 -26.18
C GLN A 547 -32.96 11.82 -27.61
N ASP A 548 -33.49 10.71 -28.11
CA ASP A 548 -34.09 10.61 -29.46
C ASP A 548 -33.20 11.16 -30.59
N GLY A 549 -31.89 10.87 -30.53
CA GLY A 549 -30.89 11.34 -31.51
C GLY A 549 -30.54 12.83 -31.41
N LYS A 550 -31.04 13.54 -30.39
CA LYS A 550 -30.72 14.93 -30.08
C LYS A 550 -29.91 15.02 -28.79
N ARG A 551 -28.94 15.94 -28.77
CA ARG A 551 -28.12 16.21 -27.59
C ARG A 551 -28.79 17.23 -26.70
N VAL A 552 -29.08 16.83 -25.47
CA VAL A 552 -29.63 17.69 -24.41
C VAL A 552 -28.48 18.14 -23.51
N TYR A 553 -28.40 19.45 -23.23
CA TYR A 553 -27.31 20.05 -22.47
C TYR A 553 -27.81 20.66 -21.17
N PHE A 554 -27.27 20.17 -20.05
CA PHE A 554 -27.50 20.69 -18.72
C PHE A 554 -26.35 21.63 -18.35
N ARG A 555 -26.60 22.93 -18.50
CA ARG A 555 -25.58 23.97 -18.27
C ARG A 555 -25.28 24.23 -16.80
N ARG A 556 -26.19 23.84 -15.90
CA ARG A 556 -26.06 23.93 -14.44
C ARG A 556 -26.21 22.54 -13.85
N ALA A 557 -25.15 21.74 -13.99
CA ALA A 557 -25.17 20.35 -13.54
C ALA A 557 -24.91 20.24 -12.02
N ILE A 558 -24.13 21.17 -11.46
CA ILE A 558 -23.69 21.10 -10.06
C ILE A 558 -24.67 21.86 -9.15
N TYR A 559 -25.15 21.18 -8.11
CA TYR A 559 -26.01 21.73 -7.06
C TYR A 559 -25.18 22.41 -5.95
N GLU A 560 -24.09 21.77 -5.51
CA GLU A 560 -23.23 22.27 -4.44
C GLU A 560 -21.80 21.77 -4.60
N VAL A 561 -20.84 22.59 -4.17
CA VAL A 561 -19.42 22.22 -4.09
C VAL A 561 -18.99 22.28 -2.63
N ILE A 562 -18.54 21.14 -2.09
CA ILE A 562 -18.15 21.00 -0.69
C ILE A 562 -16.64 20.76 -0.63
N CYS A 563 -15.90 21.53 0.16
CA CYS A 563 -14.53 21.22 0.51
C CYS A 563 -14.47 20.61 1.90
N VAL A 564 -14.04 19.35 2.01
CA VAL A 564 -13.81 18.66 3.27
C VAL A 564 -12.34 18.68 3.65
N TYR A 565 -12.04 18.92 4.93
CA TYR A 565 -10.66 19.08 5.38
C TYR A 565 -10.48 18.66 6.85
N PRO A 566 -9.25 18.31 7.27
CA PRO A 566 -8.92 18.11 8.67
C PRO A 566 -9.26 19.36 9.46
N GLY A 567 -10.04 19.20 10.51
CA GLY A 567 -10.50 20.34 11.29
C GLY A 567 -9.56 20.72 12.43
N SER A 568 -9.87 21.83 13.07
CA SER A 568 -9.31 22.20 14.36
C SER A 568 -10.42 22.75 15.25
N HIS A 569 -10.23 22.66 16.57
CA HIS A 569 -11.17 23.24 17.54
C HIS A 569 -11.30 24.77 17.42
N MET A 570 -10.38 25.43 16.71
CA MET A 570 -10.29 26.89 16.60
C MET A 570 -11.17 27.48 15.49
N HIS A 571 -11.69 26.67 14.58
CA HIS A 571 -12.48 27.15 13.44
C HIS A 571 -13.89 26.59 13.46
N SER A 572 -14.83 27.36 12.89
CA SER A 572 -16.19 26.89 12.63
C SER A 572 -16.19 25.57 11.87
N LYS A 573 -17.02 24.63 12.30
CA LYS A 573 -17.11 23.29 11.68
C LYS A 573 -17.66 23.33 10.26
N LYS A 574 -18.40 24.39 9.92
CA LYS A 574 -18.97 24.67 8.61
C LYS A 574 -18.82 26.16 8.30
N ILE A 575 -18.37 26.49 7.09
CA ILE A 575 -18.29 27.86 6.58
C ILE A 575 -18.93 27.87 5.19
N GLU A 576 -19.88 28.76 4.97
CA GLU A 576 -20.51 28.97 3.66
C GLU A 576 -19.83 30.16 2.96
N SER A 577 -19.61 30.04 1.65
CA SER A 577 -18.95 31.04 0.82
C SER A 577 -19.51 31.01 -0.61
N GLY A 578 -19.22 32.04 -1.41
CA GLY A 578 -19.66 32.11 -2.80
C GLY A 578 -19.12 30.98 -3.70
N CYS A 579 -18.03 30.32 -3.30
CA CYS A 579 -17.49 29.16 -4.02
C CYS A 579 -18.08 27.81 -3.58
N GLY A 580 -18.88 27.77 -2.52
CA GLY A 580 -19.44 26.55 -1.93
C GLY A 580 -19.24 26.47 -0.41
N VAL A 581 -19.25 25.26 0.13
CA VAL A 581 -19.22 24.99 1.58
C VAL A 581 -17.90 24.39 2.01
N PHE A 582 -17.25 24.93 3.05
CA PHE A 582 -16.13 24.31 3.74
C PHE A 582 -16.62 23.56 4.97
N LEU A 583 -16.27 22.29 5.09
CA LEU A 583 -16.74 21.41 6.17
C LEU A 583 -15.57 20.64 6.79
N GLN A 584 -15.41 20.76 8.11
CA GLN A 584 -14.44 19.92 8.81
C GLN A 584 -14.93 18.47 8.88
N LEU A 585 -14.11 17.51 8.45
CA LEU A 585 -14.45 16.09 8.45
C LEU A 585 -13.32 15.27 9.07
N TYR A 586 -13.51 14.79 10.31
CA TYR A 586 -12.51 13.97 11.00
C TYR A 586 -13.16 13.15 12.12
N PRO A 587 -12.64 11.95 12.42
CA PRO A 587 -13.06 11.20 13.58
C PRO A 587 -12.43 11.79 14.85
N TYR A 588 -13.12 11.65 15.98
CA TYR A 588 -12.60 12.02 17.30
C TYR A 588 -13.22 11.15 18.38
N LYS A 589 -12.48 10.92 19.47
CA LYS A 589 -13.02 10.28 20.67
C LYS A 589 -13.56 11.34 21.62
N THR A 590 -14.74 11.09 22.18
CA THR A 590 -15.28 11.91 23.27
C THR A 590 -14.53 11.66 24.57
N LYS A 591 -14.78 12.49 25.59
CA LYS A 591 -14.24 12.26 26.95
C LYS A 591 -14.61 10.89 27.53
N GLN A 592 -15.70 10.28 27.05
CA GLN A 592 -16.17 8.95 27.46
C GLN A 592 -15.58 7.82 26.61
N GLY A 593 -14.69 8.12 25.66
CA GLY A 593 -14.10 7.15 24.74
C GLY A 593 -14.93 6.82 23.50
N GLU A 594 -16.18 7.30 23.41
CA GLU A 594 -17.04 7.07 22.23
C GLU A 594 -16.46 7.74 20.97
N GLU A 595 -16.44 7.00 19.87
CA GLU A 595 -16.02 7.49 18.57
C GLU A 595 -17.13 8.31 17.90
N LYS A 596 -16.82 9.54 17.51
CA LYS A 596 -17.75 10.45 16.81
C LYS A 596 -17.09 11.04 15.56
N LEU A 597 -17.92 11.57 14.67
CA LEU A 597 -17.50 12.17 13.39
C LEU A 597 -17.85 13.66 13.36
N ALA A 598 -16.83 14.51 13.26
CA ALA A 598 -17.02 15.93 13.01
C ALA A 598 -17.56 16.15 11.58
N GLY A 599 -18.40 17.16 11.38
CA GLY A 599 -18.99 17.46 10.07
C GLY A 599 -20.19 16.60 9.67
N LYS A 600 -20.44 15.45 10.32
CA LYS A 600 -21.54 14.53 10.02
C LYS A 600 -22.89 15.23 9.84
N HIS A 601 -23.30 16.05 10.81
CA HIS A 601 -24.60 16.72 10.77
C HIS A 601 -24.68 17.73 9.61
N GLY A 602 -23.61 18.48 9.37
CA GLY A 602 -23.56 19.47 8.29
C GLY A 602 -23.66 18.82 6.90
N MET A 603 -22.97 17.70 6.68
CA MET A 603 -23.04 16.97 5.41
C MET A 603 -24.42 16.33 5.19
N VAL A 604 -25.00 15.68 6.21
CA VAL A 604 -26.35 15.11 6.14
C VAL A 604 -27.39 16.19 5.79
N GLN A 605 -27.33 17.36 6.43
CA GLN A 605 -28.23 18.47 6.11
C GLN A 605 -28.11 18.92 4.64
N ILE A 606 -26.90 18.95 4.07
CA ILE A 606 -26.69 19.31 2.67
C ILE A 606 -27.33 18.26 1.75
N PHE A 607 -27.10 16.97 2.01
CA PHE A 607 -27.70 15.89 1.23
C PHE A 607 -29.24 15.88 1.31
N GLU A 608 -29.81 16.08 2.50
CA GLU A 608 -31.26 16.16 2.64
C GLU A 608 -31.87 17.36 1.91
N LYS A 609 -31.22 18.54 1.95
CA LYS A 609 -31.66 19.72 1.20
C LYS A 609 -31.60 19.48 -0.31
N TRP A 610 -30.52 18.88 -0.79
CA TRP A 610 -30.32 18.51 -2.18
C TRP A 610 -31.41 17.56 -2.69
N LEU A 611 -31.67 16.49 -1.94
CA LEU A 611 -32.68 15.49 -2.31
C LEU A 611 -34.11 16.07 -2.23
N LYS A 612 -34.38 16.99 -1.31
CA LYS A 612 -35.67 17.70 -1.24
C LYS A 612 -35.89 18.65 -2.41
N SER A 613 -34.84 19.28 -2.95
CA SER A 613 -34.99 20.17 -4.10
C SER A 613 -35.36 19.46 -5.40
N MET A 614 -35.21 18.14 -5.47
CA MET A 614 -35.55 17.32 -6.64
C MET A 614 -37.01 16.81 -6.63
N LYS A 615 -37.72 16.96 -5.51
CA LYS A 615 -39.13 16.56 -5.38
C LYS A 615 -40.10 17.71 -5.67
N LYS A 616 -39.57 18.85 -6.14
CA LYS A 616 -40.32 20.02 -6.62
C LYS A 616 -40.24 20.05 -8.13
#